data_AF-A0A6G0HXA1-F1
#
_entry.id   AF-A0A6G0HXA1-F1
#
_cell.length_a   1.000
_cell.length_b   1.000
_cell.length_c   1.000
_cell.angle_alpha   90.00
_cell.angle_beta   90.00
_cell.angle_gamma   90.00
#
_symmetry.space_group_name_H-M   'P 1'
#
loop_
_entity.id
_entity.type
_entity.pdbx_description
1 polymer ?
#
loop_
_entity_poly.entity_id
_entity_poly.type
_entity_poly.pdbx_seq_one_letter_code
_entity_poly.pdbx_strand_id
1 'polypeptide(L)'
;MAEAHQAVAFQFTITPEGIDLQLSYQALNQIYLSGVRSWKKRVSRMRNRVIKGVYPASPSSWLFVVIAILATMYMRSDPSMGLITKIQQHLPLSLHVSLSAQGQTMLSALVFSTLLWLSLILALRFCLKLLLSYHQWMFEQHGRVSNVTKVWVTLLRLLSSRKPLLYSYQTSLPHLPVPPIKDTLSRYLKSVRPLLTDPEFQRMTELANHFETNLGNRLQRYLKLKALWATNYVSDWWEEYIYLRSRGPIMVNSNYYGMDFLYVTPTPVQAARAGNTITALLLYRRKVNREELKPSRVPGTVIPLCAAQCERMFNTTRTPGQETDVLQHWQDSEFVAVYHKGRFFRLWVYLAGRLLSPARD
;
A
#
# COMPACT_ATOMS: atom_id res chain seq x y z
N MET A 1 18.23 13.80 9.20
CA MET A 1 17.95 14.96 10.10
C MET A 1 17.64 14.62 11.56
N ALA A 2 17.46 13.35 11.96
CA ALA A 2 17.78 12.99 13.35
C ALA A 2 19.25 13.34 13.66
N GLU A 3 20.12 13.24 12.65
CA GLU A 3 21.55 13.56 12.71
C GLU A 3 21.87 15.04 13.04
N ALA A 4 21.07 16.01 12.59
CA ALA A 4 21.36 17.42 12.85
C ALA A 4 21.03 17.84 14.30
N HIS A 5 20.00 17.23 14.90
CA HIS A 5 19.73 17.39 16.34
C HIS A 5 20.65 16.50 17.20
N GLN A 6 21.10 15.35 16.69
CA GLN A 6 22.14 14.54 17.31
C GLN A 6 23.49 15.29 17.35
N ALA A 7 23.86 16.02 16.29
CA ALA A 7 25.10 16.81 16.23
C ALA A 7 25.14 17.96 17.24
N VAL A 8 23.98 18.50 17.67
CA VAL A 8 23.91 19.52 18.74
C VAL A 8 23.88 18.88 20.13
N ALA A 9 23.47 17.60 20.24
CA ALA A 9 23.48 16.85 21.51
C ALA A 9 24.89 16.39 21.93
N PHE A 10 25.80 16.32 20.96
CA PHE A 10 27.20 15.93 21.13
C PHE A 10 28.09 17.00 20.49
N GLN A 11 28.19 18.18 21.11
CA GLN A 11 29.32 19.06 20.81
C GLN A 11 30.56 18.44 21.45
N PHE A 12 31.44 17.89 20.60
CA PHE A 12 32.78 17.50 21.01
C PHE A 12 33.76 18.57 20.49
N THR A 13 34.41 19.25 21.42
CA THR A 13 35.53 20.16 21.11
C THR A 13 36.81 19.47 21.52
N ILE A 14 37.68 19.18 20.55
CA ILE A 14 39.00 18.62 20.80
C ILE A 14 39.89 19.78 21.23
N THR A 15 40.29 19.80 22.51
CA THR A 15 41.24 20.77 23.05
C THR A 15 42.59 20.08 23.29
N PRO A 16 43.71 20.83 23.41
CA PRO A 16 45.03 20.25 23.69
C PRO A 16 45.08 19.43 24.99
N GLU A 17 44.13 19.63 25.91
CA GLU A 17 44.04 18.97 27.22
C GLU A 17 43.08 17.76 27.23
N GLY A 18 42.32 17.52 26.15
CA GLY A 18 41.39 16.40 26.04
C GLY A 18 40.12 16.69 25.23
N ILE A 19 39.20 15.72 25.25
CA ILE A 19 37.89 15.81 24.59
C ILE A 19 36.88 16.41 25.59
N ASP A 20 36.38 17.62 25.32
CA ASP A 20 35.27 18.22 26.09
C ASP A 20 33.92 17.80 25.47
N LEU A 21 33.03 17.23 26.28
CA LEU A 21 31.75 16.65 25.90
C LEU A 21 30.61 17.38 26.60
N GLN A 22 29.97 18.33 25.92
CA GLN A 22 28.77 19.00 26.44
C GLN A 22 27.51 18.20 26.10
N LEU A 23 27.13 17.30 27.01
CA LEU A 23 25.92 16.48 26.91
C LEU A 23 24.70 17.20 27.53
N SER A 24 23.82 17.73 26.70
CA SER A 24 22.54 18.28 27.19
C SER A 24 21.57 17.15 27.57
N TYR A 25 21.18 17.08 28.85
CA TYR A 25 20.17 16.12 29.35
C TYR A 25 18.85 16.21 28.56
N GLN A 26 18.45 17.42 28.18
CA GLN A 26 17.25 17.62 27.35
C GLN A 26 17.41 16.99 25.97
N ALA A 27 18.58 17.12 25.36
CA ALA A 27 18.86 16.52 24.06
C ALA A 27 18.88 14.98 24.13
N LEU A 28 19.51 14.41 25.16
CA LEU A 28 19.48 12.96 25.42
C LEU A 28 18.06 12.44 25.63
N ASN A 29 17.22 13.16 26.37
CA ASN A 29 15.82 12.78 26.56
C ASN A 29 15.02 12.83 25.24
N GLN A 30 15.25 13.82 24.38
CA GLN A 30 14.62 13.85 23.05
C GLN A 30 15.10 12.69 22.15
N ILE A 31 16.39 12.35 22.20
CA ILE A 31 16.93 11.17 21.49
C ILE A 31 16.27 9.90 22.01
N TYR A 32 16.15 9.72 23.32
CA TYR A 32 15.48 8.58 23.92
C TYR A 32 14.00 8.50 23.49
N LEU A 33 13.23 9.59 23.63
CA LEU A 33 11.81 9.64 23.27
C LEU A 33 11.59 9.38 21.77
N SER A 34 12.43 9.93 20.91
CA SER A 34 12.40 9.68 19.46
C SER A 34 12.74 8.21 19.14
N GLY A 35 13.70 7.62 19.85
CA GLY A 35 14.04 6.20 19.78
C GLY A 35 12.86 5.30 20.15
N VAL A 36 12.23 5.54 21.31
CA VAL A 36 11.04 4.81 21.77
C VAL A 36 9.89 4.94 20.76
N ARG A 37 9.67 6.13 20.22
CA ARG A 37 8.65 6.39 19.19
C ARG A 37 8.92 5.59 17.91
N SER A 38 10.16 5.61 17.43
CA SER A 38 10.59 4.87 16.24
C SER A 38 10.40 3.38 16.43
N TRP A 39 10.78 2.85 17.60
CA TRP A 39 10.57 1.45 17.95
C TRP A 39 9.07 1.08 18.00
N LYS A 40 8.23 1.87 18.67
CA LYS A 40 6.76 1.66 18.68
C LYS A 40 6.17 1.65 17.27
N LYS A 41 6.61 2.55 16.39
CA LYS A 41 6.21 2.57 14.97
C LYS A 41 6.65 1.31 14.25
N ARG A 42 7.88 0.84 14.46
CA ARG A 42 8.41 -0.38 13.83
C ARG A 42 7.61 -1.61 14.26
N VAL A 43 7.33 -1.76 15.55
CA VAL A 43 6.49 -2.84 16.09
C VAL A 43 5.07 -2.78 15.50
N SER A 44 4.46 -1.60 15.45
CA SER A 44 3.14 -1.41 14.85
C SER A 44 3.12 -1.81 13.36
N ARG A 45 4.14 -1.41 12.58
CA ARG A 45 4.27 -1.78 11.17
C ARG A 45 4.47 -3.29 11.00
N MET A 46 5.27 -3.92 11.85
CA MET A 46 5.47 -5.37 11.84
C MET A 46 4.16 -6.11 12.13
N ARG A 47 3.43 -5.69 13.17
CA ARG A 47 2.09 -6.23 13.47
C ARG A 47 1.15 -6.09 12.27
N ASN A 48 1.12 -4.92 11.65
CA ASN A 48 0.28 -4.69 10.47
C ASN A 48 0.68 -5.58 9.29
N ARG A 49 2.00 -5.79 9.05
CA ARG A 49 2.51 -6.75 8.05
C ARG A 49 2.01 -8.17 8.29
N VAL A 50 1.99 -8.63 9.54
CA VAL A 50 1.42 -9.95 9.87
C VAL A 50 -0.08 -9.97 9.62
N ILE A 51 -0.83 -8.98 10.12
CA ILE A 51 -2.30 -8.92 9.95
C ILE A 51 -2.72 -8.88 8.48
N LYS A 52 -2.10 -8.00 7.67
CA LYS A 52 -2.37 -7.95 6.22
C LYS A 52 -1.81 -9.17 5.48
N GLY A 53 -0.70 -9.72 5.98
CA GLY A 53 -0.03 -10.93 5.50
C GLY A 53 -0.86 -12.21 5.65
N VAL A 54 -1.92 -12.21 6.46
CA VAL A 54 -2.82 -13.36 6.63
C VAL A 54 -4.23 -13.11 6.11
N TYR A 55 -4.54 -11.88 5.70
CA TYR A 55 -5.84 -11.53 5.11
C TYR A 55 -6.10 -12.38 3.85
N PRO A 56 -7.31 -12.95 3.64
CA PRO A 56 -8.58 -12.69 4.34
C PRO A 56 -8.80 -13.46 5.65
N ALA A 57 -7.85 -14.29 6.08
CA ALA A 57 -7.90 -14.95 7.38
C ALA A 57 -7.46 -14.01 8.52
N SER A 58 -7.36 -14.54 9.74
CA SER A 58 -6.93 -13.79 10.93
C SER A 58 -5.80 -14.55 11.63
N PRO A 59 -4.89 -13.87 12.35
CA PRO A 59 -3.87 -14.58 13.13
C PRO A 59 -4.48 -15.57 14.14
N SER A 60 -5.66 -15.25 14.67
CA SER A 60 -6.41 -16.15 15.56
C SER A 60 -6.88 -17.43 14.88
N SER A 61 -7.10 -17.45 13.55
CA SER A 61 -7.53 -18.66 12.86
C SER A 61 -6.47 -19.77 12.88
N TRP A 62 -5.21 -19.42 13.12
CA TRP A 62 -4.14 -20.39 13.34
C TRP A 62 -4.40 -21.25 14.57
N LEU A 63 -4.81 -20.65 15.69
CA LEU A 63 -5.11 -21.37 16.92
C LEU A 63 -6.23 -22.40 16.71
N PHE A 64 -7.26 -22.05 15.95
CA PHE A 64 -8.35 -22.98 15.63
C PHE A 64 -7.85 -24.18 14.81
N VAL A 65 -6.95 -23.97 13.84
CA VAL A 65 -6.34 -25.07 13.07
C VAL A 65 -5.50 -25.96 13.98
N VAL A 66 -4.65 -25.37 14.82
CA VAL A 66 -3.80 -26.13 15.76
C VAL A 66 -4.65 -26.95 16.73
N ILE A 67 -5.67 -26.34 17.35
CA ILE A 67 -6.57 -27.04 18.29
C ILE A 67 -7.32 -28.16 17.57
N ALA A 68 -7.81 -27.93 16.35
CA ALA A 68 -8.50 -28.96 15.58
C ALA A 68 -7.59 -30.15 15.27
N ILE A 69 -6.35 -29.90 14.83
CA ILE A 69 -5.38 -30.97 14.55
C ILE A 69 -5.03 -31.73 15.84
N LEU A 70 -4.73 -31.03 16.93
CA LEU A 70 -4.44 -31.67 18.22
C LEU A 70 -5.62 -32.49 18.75
N ALA A 71 -6.86 -32.00 18.59
CA ALA A 71 -8.07 -32.72 18.97
C ALA A 71 -8.23 -34.00 18.14
N THR A 72 -8.04 -33.94 16.82
CA THR A 72 -8.12 -35.12 15.95
C THR A 72 -7.06 -36.16 16.29
N MET A 73 -5.84 -35.73 16.64
CA MET A 73 -4.77 -36.62 17.09
C MET A 73 -5.12 -37.30 18.42
N TYR A 74 -5.73 -36.59 19.36
CA TYR A 74 -6.21 -37.18 20.62
C TYR A 74 -7.30 -38.23 20.37
N MET A 75 -8.15 -38.00 19.37
CA MET A 75 -9.17 -38.96 18.90
C MET A 75 -8.58 -40.11 18.04
N ARG A 76 -7.25 -40.27 17.98
CA ARG A 76 -6.54 -41.30 17.19
C ARG A 76 -6.88 -41.31 15.69
N SER A 77 -7.41 -40.21 15.18
CA SER A 77 -7.67 -40.01 13.75
C SER A 77 -6.54 -39.14 13.21
N ASP A 78 -5.77 -39.63 12.23
CA ASP A 78 -4.71 -38.83 11.62
C ASP A 78 -5.22 -38.10 10.37
N PRO A 79 -5.61 -36.80 10.47
CA PRO A 79 -6.03 -36.02 9.31
C PRO A 79 -4.85 -35.70 8.36
N SER A 80 -3.61 -35.89 8.81
CA SER A 80 -2.41 -35.55 8.05
C SER A 80 -1.98 -36.65 7.09
N MET A 81 -2.65 -37.82 7.09
CA MET A 81 -2.30 -38.98 6.26
C MET A 81 -0.81 -39.36 6.39
N GLY A 82 -0.25 -39.33 7.60
CA GLY A 82 1.16 -39.64 7.87
C GLY A 82 2.16 -38.51 7.56
N LEU A 83 1.70 -37.30 7.22
CA LEU A 83 2.60 -36.15 7.03
C LEU A 83 3.26 -35.71 8.35
N ILE A 84 2.55 -35.80 9.48
CA ILE A 84 3.09 -35.44 10.80
C ILE A 84 4.26 -36.35 11.18
N THR A 85 4.15 -37.66 10.92
CA THR A 85 5.24 -38.61 11.19
C THR A 85 6.42 -38.40 10.24
N LYS A 86 6.16 -38.06 8.97
CA LYS A 86 7.23 -37.70 8.03
C LYS A 86 7.97 -36.43 8.43
N ILE A 87 7.26 -35.41 8.93
CA ILE A 87 7.88 -34.19 9.48
C ILE A 87 8.73 -34.54 10.69
N GLN A 88 8.24 -35.41 11.57
CA GLN A 88 8.98 -35.86 12.76
C GLN A 88 10.31 -36.55 12.38
N GLN A 89 10.33 -37.37 11.33
CA GLN A 89 11.53 -38.05 10.83
C GLN A 89 12.58 -37.09 10.25
N HIS A 90 12.17 -35.91 9.77
CA HIS A 90 13.07 -34.89 9.21
C HIS A 90 13.42 -33.78 10.21
N LEU A 91 13.07 -33.91 11.49
CA LEU A 91 13.51 -32.96 12.51
C LEU A 91 15.04 -33.04 12.69
N PRO A 92 15.73 -31.90 12.87
CA PRO A 92 17.18 -31.89 13.07
C PRO A 92 17.55 -32.69 14.34
N LEU A 93 18.70 -33.38 14.27
CA LEU A 93 19.21 -34.26 15.32
C LEU A 93 19.28 -33.59 16.72
N SER A 94 19.53 -32.29 16.79
CA SER A 94 19.53 -31.51 18.04
C SER A 94 18.15 -31.47 18.72
N LEU A 95 17.07 -31.31 17.95
CA LEU A 95 15.70 -31.38 18.47
C LEU A 95 15.31 -32.82 18.81
N HIS A 96 15.81 -33.79 18.07
CA HIS A 96 15.53 -35.20 18.33
C HIS A 96 16.12 -35.70 19.66
N VAL A 97 17.30 -35.22 20.04
CA VAL A 97 17.98 -35.60 21.31
C VAL A 97 17.40 -34.85 22.52
N SER A 98 16.89 -33.64 22.33
CA SER A 98 16.39 -32.79 23.42
C SER A 98 14.92 -33.00 23.80
N LEU A 99 14.09 -33.53 22.90
CA LEU A 99 12.64 -33.67 23.08
C LEU A 99 12.21 -35.13 23.30
N SER A 100 11.26 -35.34 24.23
CA SER A 100 10.60 -36.64 24.39
C SER A 100 9.77 -37.01 23.15
N ALA A 101 9.45 -38.30 22.98
CA ALA A 101 8.66 -38.78 21.84
C ALA A 101 7.33 -38.02 21.69
N GLN A 102 6.66 -37.72 22.81
CA GLN A 102 5.45 -36.89 22.82
C GLN A 102 5.73 -35.44 22.43
N GLY A 103 6.84 -34.84 22.89
CA GLY A 103 7.26 -33.50 22.51
C GLY A 103 7.58 -33.38 21.01
N GLN A 104 8.20 -34.40 20.41
CA GLN A 104 8.45 -34.46 18.97
C GLN A 104 7.16 -34.51 18.16
N THR A 105 6.19 -35.33 18.58
CA THR A 105 4.88 -35.42 17.92
C THR A 105 4.07 -34.13 18.06
N MET A 106 4.13 -33.44 19.19
CA MET A 106 3.47 -32.13 19.34
C MET A 106 4.13 -31.05 18.47
N LEU A 107 5.46 -31.04 18.39
CA LEU A 107 6.19 -30.11 17.55
C LEU A 107 5.90 -30.34 16.06
N SER A 108 5.91 -31.59 15.60
CA SER A 108 5.58 -31.92 14.20
C SER A 108 4.13 -31.61 13.86
N ALA A 109 3.19 -31.82 14.79
CA ALA A 109 1.79 -31.42 14.64
C ALA A 109 1.63 -29.88 14.56
N LEU A 110 2.40 -29.13 15.35
CA LEU A 110 2.43 -27.67 15.30
C LEU A 110 2.95 -27.17 13.93
N VAL A 111 4.06 -27.74 13.46
CA VAL A 111 4.64 -27.43 12.14
C VAL A 111 3.63 -27.75 11.04
N PHE A 112 3.05 -28.95 11.04
CA PHE A 112 2.01 -29.32 10.07
C PHE A 112 0.83 -28.35 10.08
N SER A 113 0.31 -28.02 11.26
CA SER A 113 -0.81 -27.08 11.43
C SER A 113 -0.47 -25.68 10.89
N THR A 114 0.76 -25.20 11.12
CA THR A 114 1.21 -23.92 10.57
C THR A 114 1.28 -23.93 9.04
N LEU A 115 1.82 -25.00 8.43
CA LEU A 115 1.91 -25.15 6.98
C LEU A 115 0.53 -25.28 6.32
N LEU A 116 -0.36 -26.05 6.93
CA LEU A 116 -1.75 -26.18 6.49
C LEU A 116 -2.47 -24.83 6.54
N TRP A 117 -2.32 -24.09 7.64
CA TRP A 117 -2.93 -22.78 7.81
C TRP A 117 -2.39 -21.75 6.79
N LEU A 118 -1.09 -21.71 6.55
CA LEU A 118 -0.49 -20.86 5.51
C LEU A 118 -1.00 -21.24 4.11
N SER A 119 -1.12 -22.53 3.81
CA SER A 119 -1.65 -23.03 2.53
C SER A 119 -3.10 -22.61 2.33
N LEU A 120 -3.94 -22.72 3.37
CA LEU A 120 -5.33 -22.25 3.35
C LEU A 120 -5.41 -20.74 3.09
N ILE A 121 -4.53 -19.93 3.71
CA ILE A 121 -4.48 -18.49 3.46
C ILE A 121 -4.13 -18.19 2.00
N LEU A 122 -3.13 -18.87 1.45
CA LEU A 122 -2.74 -18.70 0.04
C LEU A 122 -3.89 -19.08 -0.90
N ALA A 123 -4.58 -20.18 -0.63
CA ALA A 123 -5.77 -20.60 -1.38
C ALA A 123 -6.89 -19.54 -1.30
N LEU A 124 -7.22 -19.05 -0.10
CA LEU A 124 -8.24 -18.00 0.08
C LEU A 124 -7.88 -16.70 -0.65
N ARG A 125 -6.60 -16.31 -0.63
CA ARG A 125 -6.10 -15.15 -1.38
C ARG A 125 -6.21 -15.34 -2.88
N PHE A 126 -5.86 -16.52 -3.37
CA PHE A 126 -6.00 -16.86 -4.77
C PHE A 126 -7.47 -16.83 -5.21
N CYS A 127 -8.38 -17.41 -4.42
CA CYS A 127 -9.83 -17.31 -4.64
C CYS A 127 -10.30 -15.85 -4.67
N LEU A 128 -9.85 -15.03 -3.71
CA LEU A 128 -10.18 -13.60 -3.69
C LEU A 128 -9.66 -12.88 -4.93
N LYS A 129 -8.44 -13.18 -5.39
CA LYS A 129 -7.87 -12.62 -6.62
C LYS A 129 -8.66 -13.04 -7.86
N LEU A 130 -9.09 -14.30 -7.95
CA LEU A 130 -9.94 -14.78 -9.04
C LEU A 130 -11.30 -14.07 -9.05
N LEU A 131 -11.94 -13.92 -7.89
CA LEU A 131 -13.19 -13.17 -7.78
C LEU A 131 -13.00 -11.71 -8.20
N LEU A 132 -11.95 -11.04 -7.74
CA LEU A 132 -11.67 -9.66 -8.12
C LEU A 132 -11.26 -9.50 -9.60
N SER A 133 -10.85 -10.58 -10.27
CA SER A 133 -10.53 -10.59 -11.70
C SER A 133 -11.78 -10.71 -12.59
N TYR A 134 -12.97 -10.87 -12.01
CA TYR A 134 -14.22 -10.84 -12.77
C TYR A 134 -14.60 -9.40 -13.11
N HIS A 135 -14.75 -9.10 -14.41
CA HIS A 135 -14.97 -7.74 -14.92
C HIS A 135 -16.33 -7.52 -15.59
N GLN A 136 -17.12 -8.59 -15.83
CA GLN A 136 -18.37 -8.49 -16.59
C GLN A 136 -19.41 -7.59 -15.90
N TRP A 137 -19.38 -7.52 -14.56
CA TRP A 137 -20.24 -6.63 -13.78
C TRP A 137 -20.14 -5.15 -14.20
N MET A 138 -19.01 -4.70 -14.79
CA MET A 138 -18.84 -3.31 -15.24
C MET A 138 -19.61 -3.00 -16.53
N PHE A 139 -19.92 -4.02 -17.33
CA PHE A 139 -20.61 -3.86 -18.61
C PHE A 139 -22.12 -4.16 -18.49
N GLU A 140 -22.59 -4.59 -17.32
CA GLU A 140 -24.02 -4.78 -17.07
C GLU A 140 -24.74 -3.43 -17.02
N GLN A 141 -25.97 -3.40 -17.56
CA GLN A 141 -26.80 -2.21 -17.53
C GLN A 141 -27.28 -1.90 -16.11
N HIS A 142 -27.25 -0.63 -15.73
CA HIS A 142 -27.75 -0.18 -14.43
C HIS A 142 -29.21 -0.62 -14.22
N GLY A 143 -29.49 -1.27 -13.09
CA GLY A 143 -30.82 -1.77 -12.73
C GLY A 143 -31.11 -3.22 -13.11
N ARG A 144 -30.33 -3.84 -14.00
CA ARG A 144 -30.47 -5.26 -14.38
C ARG A 144 -29.19 -6.04 -14.12
N VAL A 145 -29.07 -6.57 -12.90
CA VAL A 145 -27.94 -7.42 -12.49
C VAL A 145 -28.21 -8.89 -12.78
N SER A 146 -27.27 -9.56 -13.43
CA SER A 146 -27.36 -10.99 -13.73
C SER A 146 -27.31 -11.84 -12.46
N ASN A 147 -27.88 -13.05 -12.50
CA ASN A 147 -27.80 -13.98 -11.36
C ASN A 147 -26.35 -14.39 -11.06
N VAL A 148 -25.49 -14.47 -12.09
CA VAL A 148 -24.05 -14.72 -11.96
C VAL A 148 -23.41 -13.61 -11.12
N THR A 149 -23.67 -12.35 -11.46
CA THR A 149 -23.13 -11.20 -10.72
C THR A 149 -23.67 -11.16 -9.28
N LYS A 150 -24.93 -11.53 -9.03
CA LYS A 150 -25.48 -11.63 -7.67
C LYS A 150 -24.76 -12.69 -6.81
N VAL A 151 -24.54 -13.89 -7.36
CA VAL A 151 -23.80 -14.96 -6.68
C VAL A 151 -22.36 -14.53 -6.44
N TRP A 152 -21.71 -13.96 -7.45
CA TRP A 152 -20.34 -13.44 -7.36
C TRP A 152 -20.18 -12.37 -6.26
N VAL A 153 -21.07 -11.37 -6.20
CA VAL A 153 -21.06 -10.35 -5.14
C VAL A 153 -21.22 -10.98 -3.76
N THR A 154 -22.07 -12.00 -3.64
CA THR A 154 -22.30 -12.71 -2.38
C THR A 154 -21.03 -13.45 -1.92
N LEU A 155 -20.38 -14.18 -2.82
CA LEU A 155 -19.10 -14.85 -2.55
C LEU A 155 -18.00 -13.85 -2.18
N LEU A 156 -17.92 -12.74 -2.92
CA LEU A 156 -16.96 -11.67 -2.63
C LEU A 156 -17.22 -11.05 -1.26
N ARG A 157 -18.49 -10.83 -0.88
CA ARG A 157 -18.87 -10.35 0.47
C ARG A 157 -18.44 -11.32 1.57
N LEU A 158 -18.67 -12.61 1.39
CA LEU A 158 -18.29 -13.63 2.38
C LEU A 158 -16.77 -13.61 2.63
N LEU A 159 -15.96 -13.60 1.56
CA LEU A 159 -14.51 -13.57 1.65
C LEU A 159 -13.93 -12.21 2.08
N SER A 160 -14.65 -11.11 1.86
CA SER A 160 -14.24 -9.75 2.21
C SER A 160 -14.84 -9.22 3.53
N SER A 161 -15.63 -10.02 4.23
CA SER A 161 -16.44 -9.65 5.39
C SER A 161 -15.64 -9.15 6.61
N ARG A 162 -14.38 -9.58 6.75
CA ARG A 162 -13.55 -9.22 7.90
C ARG A 162 -13.00 -7.81 7.80
N LYS A 163 -12.81 -7.15 8.96
CA LYS A 163 -12.28 -5.78 9.10
C LYS A 163 -10.86 -5.69 8.49
N PRO A 164 -10.70 -5.17 7.26
CA PRO A 164 -9.41 -5.09 6.61
C PRO A 164 -8.64 -3.85 7.08
N LEU A 165 -7.32 -3.94 7.08
CA LEU A 165 -6.44 -2.77 7.13
C LEU A 165 -6.41 -2.09 5.75
N LEU A 166 -5.96 -0.83 5.71
CA LEU A 166 -5.91 -0.02 4.48
C LEU A 166 -5.31 -0.76 3.27
N TYR A 167 -4.23 -1.53 3.49
CA TYR A 167 -3.52 -2.25 2.43
C TYR A 167 -3.82 -3.75 2.36
N SER A 168 -4.85 -4.25 3.07
CA SER A 168 -5.15 -5.69 3.13
C SER A 168 -5.46 -6.33 1.77
N TYR A 169 -6.03 -5.58 0.82
CA TYR A 169 -6.39 -6.10 -0.50
C TYR A 169 -5.25 -6.03 -1.53
N GLN A 170 -4.16 -5.30 -1.26
CA GLN A 170 -3.16 -4.97 -2.29
C GLN A 170 -2.54 -6.20 -2.97
N THR A 171 -2.37 -7.30 -2.23
CA THR A 171 -1.84 -8.57 -2.77
C THR A 171 -2.88 -9.40 -3.52
N SER A 172 -4.16 -9.09 -3.35
CA SER A 172 -5.29 -9.80 -3.95
C SER A 172 -5.93 -9.04 -5.12
N LEU A 173 -5.51 -7.79 -5.38
CA LEU A 173 -5.97 -7.06 -6.55
C LEU A 173 -5.48 -7.73 -7.84
N PRO A 174 -6.31 -7.75 -8.90
CA PRO A 174 -5.90 -8.26 -10.20
C PRO A 174 -4.83 -7.34 -10.82
N HIS A 175 -3.99 -7.92 -11.69
CA HIS A 175 -3.10 -7.12 -12.53
C HIS A 175 -3.94 -6.38 -13.57
N LEU A 176 -3.48 -5.20 -13.98
CA LEU A 176 -4.12 -4.46 -15.07
C LEU A 176 -3.98 -5.28 -16.37
N PRO A 177 -5.07 -5.65 -17.05
CA PRO A 177 -5.00 -6.46 -18.26
C PRO A 177 -4.45 -5.63 -19.42
N VAL A 178 -3.70 -6.30 -20.31
CA VAL A 178 -3.25 -5.72 -21.58
C VAL A 178 -4.31 -6.00 -22.66
N PRO A 179 -5.00 -4.99 -23.19
CA PRO A 179 -6.02 -5.19 -24.23
C PRO A 179 -5.41 -5.77 -25.51
N PRO A 180 -6.15 -6.58 -26.30
CA PRO A 180 -5.71 -6.99 -27.62
C PRO A 180 -5.38 -5.79 -28.52
N ILE A 181 -4.37 -5.94 -29.39
CA ILE A 181 -3.97 -4.86 -30.30
C ILE A 181 -5.09 -4.50 -31.27
N LYS A 182 -5.78 -5.51 -31.82
CA LYS A 182 -6.92 -5.33 -32.72
C LYS A 182 -8.04 -4.50 -32.09
N ASP A 183 -8.39 -4.81 -30.84
CA ASP A 183 -9.42 -4.06 -30.09
C ASP A 183 -8.96 -2.61 -29.84
N THR A 184 -7.68 -2.43 -29.53
CA THR A 184 -7.09 -1.10 -29.30
C THR A 184 -7.15 -0.25 -30.58
N LEU A 185 -6.75 -0.82 -31.72
CA LEU A 185 -6.78 -0.13 -33.02
C LEU A 185 -8.20 0.15 -33.50
N SER A 186 -9.12 -0.79 -33.33
CA SER A 186 -10.53 -0.57 -33.66
C SER A 186 -11.14 0.58 -32.85
N ARG A 187 -10.88 0.63 -31.54
CA ARG A 187 -11.34 1.73 -30.68
C ARG A 187 -10.64 3.05 -31.01
N TYR A 188 -9.35 3.01 -31.34
CA TYR A 188 -8.60 4.17 -31.80
C TYR A 188 -9.23 4.76 -33.07
N LEU A 189 -9.41 3.96 -34.12
CA LEU A 189 -10.04 4.41 -35.37
C LEU A 189 -11.44 4.98 -35.11
N LYS A 190 -12.25 4.31 -34.28
CA LYS A 190 -13.56 4.83 -33.87
C LYS A 190 -13.47 6.19 -33.18
N SER A 191 -12.47 6.42 -32.34
CA SER A 191 -12.28 7.70 -31.62
C SER A 191 -11.81 8.84 -32.51
N VAL A 192 -10.99 8.57 -33.53
CA VAL A 192 -10.49 9.61 -34.45
C VAL A 192 -11.42 9.87 -35.62
N ARG A 193 -12.32 8.93 -35.96
CA ARG A 193 -13.28 9.09 -37.04
C ARG A 193 -14.02 10.44 -37.05
N PRO A 194 -14.62 10.93 -35.94
CA PRO A 194 -15.31 12.22 -35.95
C PRO A 194 -14.39 13.44 -36.09
N LEU A 195 -13.07 13.25 -36.01
CA LEU A 195 -12.07 14.33 -36.11
C LEU A 195 -11.44 14.43 -37.51
N LEU A 196 -11.71 13.47 -38.40
CA LEU A 196 -11.00 13.30 -39.66
C LEU A 196 -11.96 13.32 -40.84
N THR A 197 -11.53 13.92 -41.94
CA THR A 197 -12.18 13.78 -43.24
C THR A 197 -12.06 12.34 -43.74
N ASP A 198 -12.88 11.95 -44.72
CA ASP A 198 -12.83 10.61 -45.33
C ASP A 198 -11.45 10.21 -45.87
N PRO A 199 -10.73 11.03 -46.65
CA PRO A 199 -9.40 10.66 -47.13
C PRO A 199 -8.38 10.53 -45.99
N GLU A 200 -8.44 11.38 -44.97
CA GLU A 200 -7.57 11.28 -43.79
C GLU A 200 -7.87 10.02 -42.98
N PHE A 201 -9.14 9.69 -42.79
CA PHE A 201 -9.55 8.50 -42.07
C PHE A 201 -9.13 7.22 -42.81
N GLN A 202 -9.23 7.20 -44.14
CA GLN A 202 -8.75 6.08 -44.96
C GLN A 202 -7.23 5.90 -44.77
N ARG A 203 -6.45 6.98 -44.87
CA ARG A 203 -5.00 6.96 -44.61
C ARG A 203 -4.68 6.44 -43.21
N MET A 204 -5.41 6.90 -42.18
CA MET A 204 -5.20 6.45 -40.80
C MET A 204 -5.55 4.98 -40.61
N THR A 205 -6.57 4.48 -41.32
CA THR A 205 -6.95 3.07 -41.32
C THR A 205 -5.85 2.19 -41.93
N GLU A 206 -5.27 2.61 -43.06
CA GLU A 206 -4.15 1.92 -43.69
C GLU A 206 -2.92 1.87 -42.77
N LEU A 207 -2.57 2.99 -42.12
CA LEU A 207 -1.47 3.06 -41.16
C LEU A 207 -1.70 2.16 -39.93
N ALA A 208 -2.93 2.14 -39.40
CA ALA A 208 -3.29 1.28 -38.27
C ALA A 208 -3.15 -0.21 -38.64
N ASN A 209 -3.61 -0.60 -39.84
CA ASN A 209 -3.46 -1.96 -40.34
C ASN A 209 -1.98 -2.34 -40.53
N HIS A 210 -1.18 -1.45 -41.13
CA HIS A 210 0.26 -1.67 -41.30
C HIS A 210 0.99 -1.78 -39.95
N PHE A 211 0.59 -0.99 -38.95
CA PHE A 211 1.13 -1.10 -37.60
C PHE A 211 0.76 -2.44 -36.96
N GLU A 212 -0.49 -2.90 -37.10
CA GLU A 212 -0.92 -4.21 -36.58
C GLU A 212 -0.09 -5.35 -37.15
N THR A 213 0.06 -5.40 -38.49
CA THR A 213 0.72 -6.51 -39.19
C THR A 213 2.23 -6.54 -38.96
N ASN A 214 2.86 -5.39 -38.75
CA ASN A 214 4.31 -5.28 -38.56
C ASN A 214 4.71 -5.07 -37.09
N LEU A 215 5.01 -3.82 -36.72
CA LEU A 215 5.66 -3.46 -35.45
C LEU A 215 4.76 -3.70 -34.23
N GLY A 216 3.46 -3.43 -34.35
CA GLY A 216 2.51 -3.45 -33.25
C GLY A 216 2.43 -4.81 -32.57
N ASN A 217 2.37 -5.90 -33.33
CA ASN A 217 2.37 -7.24 -32.76
C ASN A 217 3.67 -7.58 -31.99
N ARG A 218 4.82 -7.08 -32.45
CA ARG A 218 6.10 -7.24 -31.74
C ARG A 218 6.10 -6.46 -30.42
N LEU A 219 5.67 -5.20 -30.44
CA LEU A 219 5.56 -4.38 -29.22
C LEU A 219 4.55 -4.95 -28.23
N GLN A 220 3.43 -5.48 -28.72
CA GLN A 220 2.41 -6.13 -27.91
C GLN A 220 2.95 -7.36 -27.16
N ARG A 221 3.88 -8.12 -27.76
CA ARG A 221 4.55 -9.23 -27.07
C ARG A 221 5.42 -8.73 -25.92
N TYR A 222 6.20 -7.67 -26.12
CA TYR A 222 6.99 -7.06 -25.03
C TYR A 222 6.10 -6.48 -23.93
N LEU A 223 4.98 -5.85 -24.29
CA LEU A 223 4.03 -5.32 -23.32
C LEU A 223 3.39 -6.42 -22.47
N LYS A 224 2.99 -7.53 -23.09
CA LYS A 224 2.49 -8.72 -22.39
C LYS A 224 3.56 -9.31 -21.46
N LEU A 225 4.81 -9.40 -21.92
CA LEU A 225 5.91 -9.85 -21.08
C LEU A 225 6.07 -8.93 -19.85
N LYS A 226 6.11 -7.60 -20.05
CA LYS A 226 6.17 -6.64 -18.94
C LYS A 226 4.99 -6.83 -17.95
N ALA A 227 3.78 -7.04 -18.47
CA ALA A 227 2.59 -7.22 -17.64
C ALA A 227 2.59 -8.50 -16.79
N LEU A 228 3.36 -9.53 -17.16
CA LEU A 228 3.53 -10.74 -16.34
C LEU A 228 4.38 -10.47 -15.09
N TRP A 229 5.39 -9.60 -15.20
CA TRP A 229 6.35 -9.32 -14.12
C TRP A 229 5.99 -8.08 -13.30
N ALA A 230 5.30 -7.11 -13.90
CA ALA A 230 4.91 -5.88 -13.23
C ALA A 230 3.60 -6.05 -12.44
N THR A 231 3.51 -5.40 -11.28
CA THR A 231 2.24 -5.27 -10.54
C THR A 231 1.19 -4.51 -11.36
N ASN A 232 1.64 -3.48 -12.07
CA ASN A 232 0.88 -2.75 -13.06
C ASN A 232 1.84 -2.33 -14.18
N TYR A 233 1.54 -2.69 -15.43
CA TYR A 233 2.46 -2.48 -16.55
C TYR A 233 2.58 -1.00 -16.99
N VAL A 234 1.67 -0.13 -16.53
CA VAL A 234 1.57 1.28 -16.93
C VAL A 234 2.15 2.23 -15.88
N SER A 235 2.07 1.88 -14.60
CA SER A 235 2.27 2.87 -13.51
C SER A 235 3.63 3.56 -13.51
N ASP A 236 4.72 2.83 -13.76
CA ASP A 236 6.08 3.37 -13.84
C ASP A 236 6.24 4.32 -15.03
N TRP A 237 5.81 3.89 -16.22
CA TRP A 237 5.88 4.74 -17.41
C TRP A 237 4.96 5.95 -17.34
N TRP A 238 3.78 5.80 -16.75
CA TRP A 238 2.84 6.90 -16.58
C TRP A 238 3.41 7.96 -15.64
N GLU A 239 3.96 7.55 -14.51
CA GLU A 239 4.62 8.46 -13.57
C GLU A 239 5.82 9.17 -14.21
N GLU A 240 6.70 8.41 -14.87
CA GLU A 240 7.93 8.96 -15.44
C GLU A 240 7.65 9.86 -16.66
N TYR A 241 7.02 9.32 -17.71
CA TYR A 241 6.94 9.99 -19.01
C TYR A 241 5.86 11.07 -19.07
N ILE A 242 4.74 10.90 -18.35
CA ILE A 242 3.64 11.87 -18.40
C ILE A 242 3.86 13.01 -17.41
N TYR A 243 4.36 12.72 -16.21
CA TYR A 243 4.50 13.74 -15.16
C TYR A 243 5.94 14.17 -14.96
N LEU A 244 6.86 13.23 -14.68
CA LEU A 244 8.19 13.58 -14.19
C LEU A 244 9.14 14.09 -15.28
N ARG A 245 8.95 13.70 -16.54
CA ARG A 245 9.74 14.19 -17.69
C ARG A 245 9.18 15.44 -18.33
N SER A 246 7.89 15.77 -18.10
CA SER A 246 7.29 16.99 -18.63
C SER A 246 7.99 18.23 -18.06
N ARG A 247 8.40 19.13 -18.95
CA ARG A 247 9.10 20.39 -18.60
C ARG A 247 8.17 21.60 -18.48
N GLY A 248 6.87 21.43 -18.78
CA GLY A 248 5.89 22.49 -18.62
C GLY A 248 5.72 22.88 -17.14
N PRO A 249 5.40 24.15 -16.84
CA PRO A 249 5.20 24.59 -15.46
C PRO A 249 4.02 23.84 -14.82
N ILE A 250 4.29 23.15 -13.71
CA ILE A 250 3.30 22.25 -13.07
C ILE A 250 2.13 23.01 -12.42
N MET A 251 2.33 24.26 -12.03
CA MET A 251 1.31 25.05 -11.31
C MET A 251 0.04 25.27 -12.13
N VAL A 252 0.16 25.31 -13.46
CA VAL A 252 -0.97 25.52 -14.38
C VAL A 252 -1.36 24.22 -15.08
N ASN A 253 -0.37 23.41 -15.49
CA ASN A 253 -0.61 22.30 -16.41
C ASN A 253 -0.84 20.95 -15.73
N SER A 254 -0.58 20.81 -14.43
CA SER A 254 -0.59 19.50 -13.76
C SER A 254 -1.17 19.51 -12.35
N ASN A 255 -0.88 20.54 -11.55
CA ASN A 255 -1.41 20.66 -10.20
C ASN A 255 -2.92 20.94 -10.25
N TYR A 256 -3.66 20.25 -9.40
CA TYR A 256 -5.08 20.50 -9.17
C TYR A 256 -5.27 20.93 -7.71
N TYR A 257 -6.34 21.67 -7.45
CA TYR A 257 -6.76 22.05 -6.10
C TYR A 257 -8.25 21.78 -5.93
N GLY A 258 -8.65 21.47 -4.71
CA GLY A 258 -10.04 21.38 -4.29
C GLY A 258 -10.27 22.37 -3.15
N MET A 259 -11.44 23.01 -3.13
CA MET A 259 -11.81 23.95 -2.07
C MET A 259 -12.91 23.34 -1.20
N ASP A 260 -12.61 23.22 0.10
CA ASP A 260 -13.52 22.78 1.16
C ASP A 260 -14.52 23.89 1.54
N PHE A 261 -14.05 25.14 1.61
CA PHE A 261 -14.72 26.23 2.32
C PHE A 261 -15.63 27.13 1.46
N LEU A 262 -16.20 26.61 0.36
CA LEU A 262 -17.05 27.44 -0.50
C LEU A 262 -18.30 27.98 0.22
N TYR A 263 -18.78 27.29 1.27
CA TYR A 263 -20.05 27.62 1.91
C TYR A 263 -20.01 27.77 3.44
N VAL A 264 -18.90 27.43 4.11
CA VAL A 264 -18.80 27.48 5.58
C VAL A 264 -17.44 28.00 6.01
N THR A 265 -17.43 29.03 6.86
CA THR A 265 -16.23 29.53 7.54
C THR A 265 -16.44 29.43 9.05
N PRO A 266 -15.91 28.39 9.73
CA PRO A 266 -16.23 28.10 11.14
C PRO A 266 -15.83 29.20 12.15
N THR A 267 -14.82 29.99 11.84
CA THR A 267 -14.33 31.12 12.66
C THR A 267 -13.67 32.14 11.73
N PRO A 268 -13.74 33.45 12.01
CA PRO A 268 -13.03 34.47 11.24
C PRO A 268 -11.50 34.40 11.42
N VAL A 269 -11.01 33.79 12.51
CA VAL A 269 -9.58 33.73 12.84
C VAL A 269 -8.83 32.74 11.93
N GLN A 270 -8.04 33.25 10.99
CA GLN A 270 -7.29 32.42 10.03
C GLN A 270 -6.31 31.45 10.72
N ALA A 271 -5.61 31.92 11.75
CA ALA A 271 -4.64 31.11 12.49
C ALA A 271 -5.31 29.91 13.19
N ALA A 272 -6.50 30.11 13.78
CA ALA A 272 -7.28 29.04 14.38
C ALA A 272 -7.73 28.01 13.34
N ARG A 273 -8.19 28.45 12.16
CA ARG A 273 -8.51 27.53 11.04
C ARG A 273 -7.28 26.73 10.62
N ALA A 274 -6.14 27.39 10.38
CA ALA A 274 -4.90 26.73 9.98
C ALA A 274 -4.42 25.70 11.02
N GLY A 275 -4.45 26.04 12.32
CA GLY A 275 -4.09 25.14 13.41
C GLY A 275 -4.97 23.89 13.47
N ASN A 276 -6.29 24.07 13.31
CA ASN A 276 -7.25 22.97 13.26
C ASN A 276 -7.05 22.09 12.01
N THR A 277 -6.85 22.68 10.84
CA THR A 277 -6.58 21.94 9.59
C THR A 277 -5.29 21.12 9.70
N ILE A 278 -4.20 21.71 10.18
CA ILE A 278 -2.92 21.01 10.39
C ILE A 278 -3.11 19.82 11.35
N THR A 279 -3.84 20.04 12.45
CA THR A 279 -4.13 18.97 13.43
C THR A 279 -4.94 17.84 12.79
N ALA A 280 -6.00 18.15 12.05
CA ALA A 280 -6.82 17.17 11.35
C ALA A 280 -6.00 16.37 10.32
N LEU A 281 -5.16 17.04 9.53
CA LEU A 281 -4.26 16.40 8.56
C LEU A 281 -3.27 15.46 9.25
N LEU A 282 -2.70 15.84 10.39
CA LEU A 282 -1.75 15.00 11.13
C LEU A 282 -2.43 13.80 11.82
N LEU A 283 -3.67 13.95 12.27
CA LEU A 283 -4.50 12.83 12.73
C LEU A 283 -4.83 11.87 11.59
N TYR A 284 -5.14 12.39 10.41
CA TYR A 284 -5.35 11.58 9.21
C TYR A 284 -4.08 10.85 8.77
N ARG A 285 -2.93 11.55 8.72
CA ARG A 285 -1.60 10.94 8.49
C ARG A 285 -1.31 9.82 9.48
N ARG A 286 -1.69 9.98 10.75
CA ARG A 286 -1.54 8.92 11.76
C ARG A 286 -2.36 7.68 11.40
N LYS A 287 -3.62 7.84 10.96
CA LYS A 287 -4.48 6.73 10.52
C LYS A 287 -3.92 6.04 9.27
N VAL A 288 -3.40 6.79 8.29
CA VAL A 288 -2.72 6.24 7.11
C VAL A 288 -1.51 5.41 7.51
N ASN A 289 -0.61 5.98 8.32
CA ASN A 289 0.62 5.32 8.77
C ASN A 289 0.37 4.07 9.62
N ARG A 290 -0.76 4.02 10.32
CA ARG A 290 -1.20 2.86 11.11
C ARG A 290 -2.09 1.90 10.30
N GLU A 291 -2.35 2.19 9.03
CA GLU A 291 -3.21 1.41 8.14
C GLU A 291 -4.65 1.25 8.68
N GLU A 292 -5.11 2.18 9.52
CA GLU A 292 -6.41 2.14 10.23
C GLU A 292 -7.57 2.66 9.36
N LEU A 293 -7.27 3.27 8.21
CA LEU A 293 -8.29 3.69 7.26
C LEU A 293 -8.93 2.46 6.62
N LYS A 294 -10.26 2.50 6.49
CA LYS A 294 -10.99 1.48 5.75
C LYS A 294 -10.57 1.55 4.28
N PRO A 295 -10.29 0.42 3.61
CA PRO A 295 -10.01 0.41 2.18
C PRO A 295 -11.15 1.04 1.38
N SER A 296 -10.78 1.92 0.45
CA SER A 296 -11.73 2.52 -0.50
C SER A 296 -12.35 1.43 -1.36
N ARG A 297 -13.60 1.63 -1.75
CA ARG A 297 -14.35 0.74 -2.63
C ARG A 297 -14.99 1.54 -3.75
N VAL A 298 -15.28 0.88 -4.88
CA VAL A 298 -16.12 1.48 -5.92
C VAL A 298 -17.48 1.84 -5.27
N PRO A 299 -17.94 3.09 -5.36
CA PRO A 299 -19.19 3.54 -4.72
C PRO A 299 -20.36 2.59 -5.01
N GLY A 300 -21.14 2.25 -3.98
CA GLY A 300 -22.27 1.33 -4.11
C GLY A 300 -21.91 -0.15 -4.23
N THR A 301 -20.62 -0.52 -4.22
CA THR A 301 -20.18 -1.92 -4.37
C THR A 301 -19.26 -2.37 -3.22
N VAL A 302 -18.91 -3.66 -3.22
CA VAL A 302 -17.98 -4.26 -2.25
C VAL A 302 -16.54 -4.36 -2.79
N ILE A 303 -16.31 -3.84 -3.99
CA ILE A 303 -15.08 -4.04 -4.76
C ILE A 303 -14.01 -3.06 -4.24
N PRO A 304 -12.90 -3.55 -3.66
CA PRO A 304 -11.85 -2.70 -3.13
C PRO A 304 -11.05 -2.02 -4.26
N LEU A 305 -10.54 -0.83 -3.97
CA LEU A 305 -9.65 -0.07 -4.83
C LEU A 305 -8.21 -0.14 -4.32
N CYS A 306 -7.26 0.09 -5.23
CA CYS A 306 -5.84 0.21 -4.87
C CYS A 306 -5.63 1.41 -3.95
N ALA A 307 -4.91 1.19 -2.84
CA ALA A 307 -4.59 2.24 -1.87
C ALA A 307 -3.14 2.76 -1.97
N ALA A 308 -2.35 2.34 -2.97
CA ALA A 308 -0.92 2.60 -3.03
C ALA A 308 -0.57 4.10 -2.96
N GLN A 309 -1.38 4.96 -3.56
CA GLN A 309 -1.16 6.41 -3.56
C GLN A 309 -1.26 7.03 -2.16
N CYS A 310 -1.96 6.39 -1.21
CA CYS A 310 -2.06 6.89 0.17
C CYS A 310 -0.69 6.97 0.86
N GLU A 311 0.29 6.15 0.46
CA GLU A 311 1.64 6.18 1.02
C GLU A 311 2.34 7.51 0.76
N ARG A 312 2.06 8.13 -0.39
CA ARG A 312 2.76 9.34 -0.86
C ARG A 312 2.03 10.64 -0.49
N MET A 313 0.88 10.57 0.17
CA MET A 313 0.07 11.76 0.51
C MET A 313 0.75 12.73 1.49
N PHE A 314 1.63 12.22 2.35
CA PHE A 314 2.38 13.02 3.31
C PHE A 314 3.87 12.78 3.14
N ASN A 315 4.67 13.79 3.49
CA ASN A 315 6.14 13.72 3.43
C ASN A 315 6.67 13.32 2.05
N THR A 316 6.00 13.75 0.99
CA THR A 316 6.47 13.54 -0.38
C THR A 316 6.58 14.89 -1.05
N THR A 317 7.66 15.10 -1.76
CA THR A 317 7.82 16.26 -2.65
C THR A 317 8.39 15.81 -3.98
N ARG A 318 8.17 16.60 -5.02
CA ARG A 318 8.83 16.46 -6.31
C ARG A 318 10.05 17.39 -6.33
N THR A 319 11.23 16.83 -6.53
CA THR A 319 12.47 17.59 -6.71
C THR A 319 12.78 17.70 -8.20
N PRO A 320 13.02 18.91 -8.73
CA PRO A 320 13.31 19.10 -10.14
C PRO A 320 14.63 18.44 -10.53
N GLY A 321 14.65 17.79 -11.69
CA GLY A 321 15.87 17.31 -12.34
C GLY A 321 16.01 17.91 -13.74
N GLN A 322 17.20 17.78 -14.34
CA GLN A 322 17.45 18.37 -15.66
C GLN A 322 16.54 17.77 -16.75
N GLU A 323 16.43 16.44 -16.78
CA GLU A 323 15.60 15.72 -17.75
C GLU A 323 14.37 15.08 -17.12
N THR A 324 14.52 14.55 -15.90
CA THR A 324 13.49 13.82 -15.17
C THR A 324 13.48 14.30 -13.72
N ASP A 325 12.31 14.68 -13.23
CA ASP A 325 12.13 15.04 -11.83
C ASP A 325 12.03 13.79 -10.96
N VAL A 326 12.32 13.92 -9.68
CA VAL A 326 12.33 12.79 -8.74
C VAL A 326 11.28 13.00 -7.66
N LEU A 327 10.51 11.97 -7.36
CA LEU A 327 9.66 11.96 -6.18
C LEU A 327 10.47 11.54 -4.96
N GLN A 328 10.66 12.48 -4.04
CA GLN A 328 11.34 12.24 -2.78
C GLN A 328 10.30 12.00 -1.68
N HIS A 329 10.37 10.82 -1.05
CA HIS A 329 9.46 10.43 0.03
C HIS A 329 10.24 10.17 1.32
N TRP A 330 9.83 10.81 2.42
CA TRP A 330 10.41 10.59 3.74
C TRP A 330 9.45 9.80 4.64
N GLN A 331 9.98 8.75 5.27
CA GLN A 331 9.18 7.89 6.14
C GLN A 331 8.60 8.59 7.36
N ASP A 332 9.21 9.70 7.79
CA ASP A 332 8.76 10.45 8.96
C ASP A 332 9.13 11.94 8.89
N SER A 333 8.34 12.75 9.58
CA SER A 333 8.54 14.19 9.74
C SER A 333 7.73 14.67 10.94
N GLU A 334 8.30 15.60 11.70
CA GLU A 334 7.75 16.17 12.94
C GLU A 334 7.42 17.67 12.81
N PHE A 335 7.55 18.23 11.61
CA PHE A 335 7.25 19.63 11.32
C PHE A 335 6.38 19.75 10.06
N VAL A 336 5.78 20.93 9.91
CA VAL A 336 5.18 21.39 8.65
C VAL A 336 5.95 22.63 8.16
N ALA A 337 6.04 22.78 6.85
CA ALA A 337 6.52 24.01 6.24
C ALA A 337 5.34 24.99 6.11
N VAL A 338 5.52 26.21 6.58
CA VAL A 338 4.52 27.28 6.49
C VAL A 338 5.07 28.36 5.59
N TYR A 339 4.33 28.70 4.54
CA TYR A 339 4.64 29.83 3.66
C TYR A 339 3.80 31.03 4.06
N HIS A 340 4.45 32.18 4.27
CA HIS A 340 3.76 33.46 4.51
C HIS A 340 4.58 34.62 3.94
N LYS A 341 3.96 35.41 3.06
CA LYS A 341 4.54 36.63 2.45
C LYS A 341 5.99 36.46 1.96
N GLY A 342 6.23 35.45 1.11
CA GLY A 342 7.55 35.20 0.52
C GLY A 342 8.56 34.48 1.43
N ARG A 343 8.18 34.11 2.66
CA ARG A 343 9.06 33.46 3.63
C ARG A 343 8.56 32.08 4.00
N PHE A 344 9.48 31.14 4.16
CA PHE A 344 9.21 29.79 4.63
C PHE A 344 9.62 29.65 6.10
N PHE A 345 8.73 29.07 6.88
CA PHE A 345 8.93 28.78 8.30
C PHE A 345 8.79 27.29 8.54
N ARG A 346 9.61 26.77 9.47
CA ARG A 346 9.51 25.40 9.95
C ARG A 346 8.73 25.40 11.26
N LEU A 347 7.50 24.93 11.24
CA LEU A 347 6.66 24.81 12.44
C LEU A 347 6.70 23.36 12.95
N TRP A 348 7.28 23.18 14.14
CA TRP A 348 7.23 21.90 14.83
C TRP A 348 5.81 21.61 15.30
N VAL A 349 5.33 20.40 15.01
CA VAL A 349 3.97 19.96 15.37
C VAL A 349 3.97 18.87 16.43
N TYR A 350 5.16 18.45 16.87
CA TYR A 350 5.34 17.52 17.99
C TYR A 350 6.22 18.15 19.08
N LEU A 351 5.84 17.93 20.34
CA LEU A 351 6.65 18.25 21.51
C LEU A 351 6.71 17.02 22.42
N ALA A 352 7.92 16.57 22.77
CA ALA A 352 8.14 15.36 23.57
C ALA A 352 7.35 14.13 23.05
N GLY A 353 7.30 13.96 21.72
CA GLY A 353 6.60 12.86 21.04
C GLY A 353 5.07 12.95 21.00
N ARG A 354 4.47 14.00 21.57
CA ARG A 354 3.02 14.25 21.50
C ARG A 354 2.71 15.28 20.43
N LEU A 355 1.61 15.06 19.71
CA LEU A 355 1.10 16.04 18.75
C LEU A 355 0.60 17.25 19.53
N LEU A 356 1.02 18.45 19.13
CA LEU A 356 0.51 19.70 19.72
C LEU A 356 -0.99 19.83 19.45
N SER A 357 -1.73 20.30 20.44
CA SER A 357 -3.15 20.63 20.27
C SER A 357 -3.30 22.05 19.71
N PRO A 358 -4.35 22.31 18.92
CA PRO A 358 -4.81 23.67 18.67
C PRO A 358 -5.03 24.40 19.99
N ALA A 359 -4.76 25.71 20.02
CA ALA A 359 -5.17 26.55 21.13
C ALA A 359 -6.70 26.43 21.29
N ARG A 360 -7.15 26.28 22.54
CA ARG A 360 -8.57 26.41 22.88
C ARG A 360 -8.76 27.88 23.23
N ASP A 361 -9.55 28.58 22.42
CA ASP A 361 -10.04 29.91 22.77
C ASP A 361 -11.05 29.82 23.90
#